data_AF-A0A4E0RV80-F1
#
_entry.id   AF-A0A4E0RV80-F1
#
_cell.length_a   1.000
_cell.length_b   1.000
_cell.length_c   1.000
_cell.angle_alpha   90.00
_cell.angle_beta   90.00
_cell.angle_gamma   90.00
#
_symmetry.space_group_name_H-M   'P 1'
#
loop_
_entity.id
_entity.type
_entity.pdbx_description
1 polymer ?
#
loop_
_entity_poly.entity_id
_entity_poly.type
_entity_poly.pdbx_seq_one_letter_code
_entity_poly.pdbx_strand_id
1 'polypeptide(L)'
;MTPGSDFDNLTGDLEFPQTFGLTDSTLMPTFWLGSSGAYSVCHYDTYGVNLVVQVFGQKKWTLFPSSDEPNLYSTRLPLEESTVFSQVNFPNPNLFKYPLVSNTSPHCVLLNPGDVLFVPRGWWHFVQSTELSPVTCSVNLWLDEPEIDNGCRLREALTQFVAFSLLSSTSLDKDELLHSAERELYYSSNCGSQLLKNIKDLAITTQSETVSIFEEKKRKLYDPLWSPLVKCKFEECFSVFSHTQKEHKTSDTKTLDDKAIINAFLKADVMDLIARHLERQFC
;
A
#
# COMPACT_ATOMS: atom_id res chain seq x y z
N MET A 1 -14.91 -13.58 -0.71
CA MET A 1 -15.70 -13.92 0.50
C MET A 1 -16.97 -13.10 0.45
N THR A 2 -18.15 -13.69 0.64
CA THR A 2 -19.38 -12.91 0.85
C THR A 2 -19.22 -12.06 2.11
N PRO A 3 -19.64 -10.78 2.15
CA PRO A 3 -19.68 -10.02 3.39
C PRO A 3 -20.57 -10.75 4.38
N GLY A 4 -19.97 -11.35 5.41
CA GLY A 4 -20.70 -11.98 6.50
C GLY A 4 -21.12 -10.91 7.49
N SER A 5 -22.40 -10.81 7.79
CA SER A 5 -22.98 -9.87 8.75
C SER A 5 -22.48 -10.03 10.18
N ASP A 6 -21.69 -11.08 10.46
CA ASP A 6 -21.27 -11.46 11.80
C ASP A 6 -20.39 -10.39 12.48
N PHE A 7 -19.76 -9.51 11.69
CA PHE A 7 -18.85 -8.47 12.19
C PHE A 7 -19.36 -7.05 11.98
N ASP A 8 -20.52 -6.84 11.37
CA ASP A 8 -21.06 -5.50 11.08
C ASP A 8 -21.22 -4.68 12.36
N ASN A 9 -21.60 -5.34 13.47
CA ASN A 9 -21.75 -4.69 14.78
C ASN A 9 -20.43 -4.12 15.33
N LEU A 10 -19.26 -4.67 14.95
CA LEU A 10 -17.95 -4.16 15.40
C LEU A 10 -17.66 -2.75 14.87
N THR A 11 -18.28 -2.36 13.75
CA THR A 11 -18.12 -0.99 13.23
C THR A 11 -18.74 0.04 14.18
N GLY A 12 -19.76 -0.34 14.94
CA GLY A 12 -20.39 0.50 15.96
C GLY A 12 -19.55 0.69 17.23
N ASP A 13 -18.59 -0.20 17.49
CA ASP A 13 -17.69 -0.10 18.65
C ASP A 13 -16.60 0.96 18.46
N LEU A 14 -16.42 1.46 17.22
CA LEU A 14 -15.41 2.44 16.85
C LEU A 14 -16.09 3.71 16.33
N GLU A 15 -16.21 4.71 17.20
CA GLU A 15 -16.81 6.01 16.87
C GLU A 15 -15.87 6.91 16.03
N PHE A 16 -15.27 6.38 14.96
CA PHE A 16 -14.33 7.11 14.08
C PHE A 16 -14.92 8.42 13.52
N PRO A 17 -16.15 8.43 12.93
CA PRO A 17 -16.75 9.67 12.42
C PRO A 17 -16.87 10.76 13.47
N GLN A 18 -17.25 10.38 14.70
CA GLN A 18 -17.40 11.31 15.82
C GLN A 18 -16.04 11.79 16.33
N THR A 19 -15.07 10.88 16.41
CA THR A 19 -13.73 11.14 16.95
C THR A 19 -12.92 12.06 16.05
N PHE A 20 -12.94 11.80 14.73
CA PHE A 20 -12.13 12.53 13.74
C PHE A 20 -12.95 13.53 12.91
N GLY A 21 -14.24 13.71 13.22
CA GLY A 21 -15.12 14.64 12.50
C GLY A 21 -15.41 14.24 11.06
N LEU A 22 -15.27 12.97 10.71
CA LEU A 22 -15.48 12.49 9.35
C LEU A 22 -16.98 12.49 9.07
N THR A 23 -17.36 13.06 7.93
CA THR A 23 -18.77 13.20 7.51
C THR A 23 -19.22 12.10 6.57
N ASP A 24 -18.31 11.25 6.12
CA ASP A 24 -18.57 10.26 5.09
C ASP A 24 -19.06 8.93 5.69
N SER A 25 -20.18 8.44 5.18
CA SER A 25 -20.78 7.16 5.54
C SER A 25 -20.16 5.96 4.82
N THR A 26 -19.16 6.18 3.95
CA THR A 26 -18.50 5.15 3.14
C THR A 26 -17.19 4.61 3.76
N LEU A 27 -16.87 5.01 4.99
CA LEU A 27 -15.68 4.55 5.70
C LEU A 27 -15.72 3.03 5.91
N MET A 28 -14.71 2.34 5.36
CA MET A 28 -14.54 0.90 5.52
C MET A 28 -13.30 0.61 6.38
N PRO A 29 -13.46 0.49 7.71
CA PRO A 29 -12.34 0.15 8.57
C PRO A 29 -11.87 -1.29 8.31
N THR A 30 -10.56 -1.52 8.38
CA THR A 30 -9.99 -2.86 8.27
C THR A 30 -9.42 -3.31 9.61
N PHE A 31 -9.83 -4.49 10.05
CA PHE A 31 -9.35 -5.12 11.28
C PHE A 31 -8.10 -5.95 11.01
N TRP A 32 -7.09 -5.77 11.85
CA TRP A 32 -5.81 -6.48 11.77
C TRP A 32 -5.54 -7.26 13.06
N LEU A 33 -5.87 -8.55 13.02
CA LEU A 33 -5.52 -9.50 14.07
C LEU A 33 -4.19 -10.18 13.76
N GLY A 34 -3.27 -10.16 14.72
CA GLY A 34 -1.94 -10.78 14.56
C GLY A 34 -1.50 -11.50 15.83
N SER A 35 -0.81 -12.62 15.67
CA SER A 35 -0.16 -13.34 16.77
C SER A 35 1.13 -12.64 17.21
N SER A 36 1.63 -13.03 18.39
CA SER A 36 2.97 -12.65 18.87
C SER A 36 4.04 -12.80 17.78
N GLY A 37 4.87 -11.76 17.59
CA GLY A 37 5.98 -11.73 16.64
C GLY A 37 5.59 -11.60 15.14
N ALA A 38 4.31 -11.66 14.80
CA ALA A 38 3.85 -11.48 13.42
C ALA A 38 4.23 -10.08 12.90
N TYR A 39 4.52 -9.97 11.61
CA TYR A 39 4.86 -8.68 11.00
C TYR A 39 4.31 -8.54 9.60
N SER A 40 4.05 -7.30 9.20
CA SER A 40 3.80 -6.91 7.83
C SER A 40 5.12 -6.50 7.19
N VAL A 41 5.38 -7.02 5.99
CA VAL A 41 6.55 -6.62 5.19
C VAL A 41 6.56 -5.10 4.98
N CYS A 42 7.74 -4.50 4.80
CA CYS A 42 7.81 -3.05 4.64
C CYS A 42 7.18 -2.62 3.30
N HIS A 43 6.25 -1.69 3.36
CA HIS A 43 5.53 -1.16 2.20
C HIS A 43 5.04 0.27 2.44
N TYR A 44 4.56 0.94 1.40
CA TYR A 44 3.66 2.08 1.55
C TYR A 44 2.35 1.83 0.81
N ASP A 45 1.28 2.43 1.31
CA ASP A 45 -0.03 2.46 0.66
C ASP A 45 -0.06 3.62 -0.34
N THR A 46 -0.45 3.34 -1.58
CA THR A 46 -0.51 4.33 -2.65
C THR A 46 -1.73 5.23 -2.53
N TYR A 47 -2.76 4.83 -1.76
CA TYR A 47 -4.01 5.56 -1.62
C TYR A 47 -4.21 6.20 -0.25
N GLY A 48 -4.70 7.44 -0.27
CA GLY A 48 -5.07 8.22 0.90
C GLY A 48 -3.98 8.40 1.96
N VAL A 49 -4.48 8.65 3.17
CA VAL A 49 -3.73 8.64 4.43
C VAL A 49 -4.35 7.61 5.37
N ASN A 50 -3.58 7.06 6.30
CA ASN A 50 -4.08 6.02 7.21
C ASN A 50 -4.14 6.51 8.66
N LEU A 51 -5.26 6.24 9.33
CA LEU A 51 -5.39 6.33 10.78
C LEU A 51 -5.41 4.93 11.36
N VAL A 52 -4.44 4.62 12.21
CA VAL A 52 -4.30 3.31 12.84
C VAL A 52 -4.58 3.42 14.32
N VAL A 53 -5.63 2.74 14.78
CA VAL A 53 -5.96 2.63 16.19
C VAL A 53 -5.48 1.29 16.70
N GLN A 54 -4.63 1.29 17.72
CA GLN A 54 -4.27 0.05 18.40
C GLN A 54 -5.35 -0.27 19.44
N VAL A 55 -6.03 -1.41 19.27
CA VAL A 55 -7.17 -1.80 20.13
C VAL A 55 -6.72 -2.75 21.23
N PHE A 56 -5.87 -3.72 20.91
CA PHE A 56 -5.41 -4.73 21.86
C PHE A 56 -3.96 -5.14 21.60
N GLY A 57 -3.22 -5.42 22.67
CA GLY A 57 -1.78 -5.72 22.58
C GLY A 57 -0.97 -4.55 22.03
N GLN A 58 0.30 -4.78 21.75
CA GLN A 58 1.22 -3.74 21.27
C GLN A 58 1.83 -4.09 19.90
N LYS A 59 1.91 -3.09 19.02
CA LYS A 59 2.62 -3.18 17.73
C LYS A 59 3.71 -2.11 17.66
N LYS A 60 4.92 -2.51 17.27
CA LYS A 60 6.01 -1.60 16.90
C LYS A 60 5.85 -1.21 15.44
N TRP A 61 5.75 0.09 15.20
CA TRP A 61 5.76 0.69 13.86
C TRP A 61 7.11 1.33 13.61
N THR A 62 7.68 1.03 12.44
CA THR A 62 8.87 1.70 11.93
C THR A 62 8.50 2.35 10.62
N LEU A 63 8.44 3.68 10.60
CA LEU A 63 8.03 4.45 9.44
C LEU A 63 9.23 5.12 8.78
N PHE A 64 9.22 5.21 7.46
CA PHE A 64 10.22 5.94 6.67
C PHE A 64 9.51 7.00 5.83
N PRO A 65 10.02 8.24 5.82
CA PRO A 65 9.47 9.28 4.95
C PRO A 65 9.57 8.87 3.48
N SER A 66 8.68 9.40 2.64
CA SER A 66 8.72 9.15 1.19
C SER A 66 10.07 9.49 0.54
N SER A 67 10.82 10.44 1.11
CA SER A 67 12.19 10.77 0.68
C SER A 67 13.19 9.62 0.79
N ASP A 68 12.90 8.58 1.58
CA ASP A 68 13.73 7.38 1.73
C ASP A 68 13.49 6.32 0.66
N GLU A 69 12.47 6.45 -0.20
CA GLU A 69 12.15 5.49 -1.26
C GLU A 69 13.38 5.00 -2.08
N PRO A 70 14.32 5.88 -2.53
CA PRO A 70 15.49 5.44 -3.28
C PRO A 70 16.40 4.46 -2.52
N ASN A 71 16.30 4.40 -1.20
CA ASN A 71 17.07 3.55 -0.31
C ASN A 71 16.34 2.26 0.10
N LEU A 72 15.05 2.13 -0.24
CA LEU A 72 14.16 1.06 0.23
C LEU A 72 13.96 -0.07 -0.78
N TYR A 73 14.59 0.00 -1.95
CA TYR A 73 14.58 -1.08 -2.95
C TYR A 73 13.16 -1.53 -3.30
N SER A 74 12.37 -0.60 -3.85
CA SER A 74 10.97 -0.84 -4.17
C SER A 74 10.78 -2.02 -5.13
N THR A 75 9.66 -2.72 -4.96
CA THR A 75 9.14 -3.75 -5.84
C THR A 75 7.62 -3.72 -5.77
N ARG A 76 6.96 -4.15 -6.84
CA ARG A 76 5.49 -4.17 -6.94
C ARG A 76 5.02 -5.56 -7.34
N LEU A 77 3.79 -5.87 -6.97
CA LEU A 77 3.04 -6.90 -7.67
C LEU A 77 2.73 -6.36 -9.09
N PRO A 78 2.65 -7.23 -10.11
CA PRO A 78 2.70 -6.76 -11.49
C PRO A 78 1.55 -5.84 -11.91
N LEU A 79 0.33 -6.01 -11.37
CA LEU A 79 -0.87 -5.25 -11.75
C LEU A 79 -1.65 -4.70 -10.55
N GLU A 80 -1.03 -4.67 -9.38
CA GLU A 80 -1.60 -4.14 -8.14
C GLU A 80 -0.71 -2.97 -7.71
N GLU A 81 -1.27 -1.77 -7.79
CA GLU A 81 -0.57 -0.51 -7.57
C GLU A 81 -0.98 0.16 -6.25
N SER A 82 -1.92 -0.44 -5.51
CA SER A 82 -2.40 0.10 -4.23
C SER A 82 -1.36 -0.04 -3.12
N THR A 83 -0.41 -0.97 -3.27
CA THR A 83 0.69 -1.21 -2.33
C THR A 83 2.03 -1.36 -3.04
N VAL A 84 3.08 -0.74 -2.49
CA VAL A 84 4.45 -0.90 -3.00
C VAL A 84 5.35 -1.40 -1.90
N PHE A 85 6.04 -2.51 -2.16
CA PHE A 85 6.80 -3.26 -1.17
C PHE A 85 8.31 -2.98 -1.26
N SER A 86 9.01 -3.20 -0.17
CA SER A 86 10.47 -3.25 -0.15
C SER A 86 10.94 -4.69 -0.40
N GLN A 87 12.00 -4.84 -1.20
CA GLN A 87 12.69 -6.13 -1.35
C GLN A 87 13.51 -6.53 -0.12
N VAL A 88 13.71 -5.61 0.84
CA VAL A 88 14.52 -5.85 2.03
C VAL A 88 13.73 -6.66 3.05
N ASN A 89 14.32 -7.75 3.55
CA ASN A 89 13.82 -8.46 4.72
C ASN A 89 14.22 -7.69 6.00
N PHE A 90 13.37 -6.78 6.47
CA PHE A 90 13.66 -5.91 7.62
C PHE A 90 13.97 -6.63 8.94
N PRO A 91 13.30 -7.74 9.31
CA PRO A 91 13.72 -8.55 10.45
C PRO A 91 15.16 -9.05 10.41
N ASN A 92 15.74 -9.21 9.20
CA ASN A 92 17.12 -9.65 9.01
C ASN A 92 17.70 -9.03 7.71
N PRO A 93 18.09 -7.73 7.74
CA PRO A 93 18.43 -6.99 6.54
C PRO A 93 19.80 -7.41 6.00
N ASN A 94 19.85 -7.79 4.73
CA ASN A 94 21.10 -8.11 4.04
C ASN A 94 21.75 -6.83 3.46
N LEU A 95 22.62 -6.19 4.24
CA LEU A 95 23.30 -4.95 3.82
C LEU A 95 24.33 -5.14 2.70
N PHE A 96 24.75 -6.37 2.39
CA PHE A 96 25.59 -6.60 1.20
C PHE A 96 24.77 -6.47 -0.09
N LYS A 97 23.53 -6.97 -0.07
CA LYS A 97 22.60 -6.89 -1.20
C LYS A 97 21.89 -5.54 -1.26
N TYR A 98 21.57 -4.97 -0.11
CA TYR A 98 20.76 -3.76 0.04
C TYR A 98 21.48 -2.68 0.89
N PRO A 99 22.70 -2.25 0.52
CA PRO A 99 23.51 -1.35 1.35
C PRO A 99 22.90 0.03 1.59
N LEU A 100 22.04 0.52 0.67
CA LEU A 100 21.46 1.86 0.78
C LEU A 100 20.44 1.97 1.90
N VAL A 101 19.88 0.86 2.39
CA VAL A 101 18.84 0.89 3.44
C VAL A 101 19.36 1.52 4.73
N SER A 102 20.67 1.49 4.98
CA SER A 102 21.31 2.14 6.13
C SER A 102 21.32 3.67 6.03
N ASN A 103 21.09 4.24 4.85
CA ASN A 103 20.97 5.69 4.64
C ASN A 103 19.55 6.22 4.94
N THR A 104 18.62 5.33 5.32
CA THR A 104 17.26 5.72 5.65
C THR A 104 17.17 6.46 6.98
N SER A 105 16.06 7.14 7.19
CA SER A 105 15.78 8.03 8.31
C SER A 105 14.49 7.60 9.02
N PRO A 106 14.45 6.40 9.63
CA PRO A 106 13.23 5.86 10.23
C PRO A 106 12.73 6.70 11.40
N HIS A 107 11.44 6.51 11.70
CA HIS A 107 10.75 6.96 12.89
C HIS A 107 10.09 5.75 13.52
N CYS A 108 10.45 5.43 14.77
CA CYS A 108 9.99 4.22 15.44
C CYS A 108 9.04 4.58 16.59
N VAL A 109 7.91 3.89 16.69
CA VAL A 109 6.92 4.07 17.76
C VAL A 109 6.34 2.73 18.19
N LEU A 110 6.08 2.58 19.49
CA LEU A 110 5.36 1.45 20.05
C LEU A 110 3.93 1.89 20.35
N LEU A 111 2.96 1.38 19.59
CA LEU A 111 1.55 1.68 19.86
C LEU A 111 1.01 0.77 20.95
N ASN A 112 0.40 1.39 21.95
CA ASN A 112 -0.33 0.76 23.04
C ASN A 112 -1.83 0.83 22.78
N PRO A 113 -2.64 -0.03 23.43
CA PRO A 113 -4.09 0.08 23.35
C PRO A 113 -4.60 1.51 23.64
N GLY A 114 -5.37 2.08 22.72
CA GLY A 114 -5.88 3.44 22.76
C GLY A 114 -5.05 4.47 21.99
N ASP A 115 -3.81 4.13 21.59
CA ASP A 115 -3.00 5.02 20.75
C ASP A 115 -3.55 5.08 19.31
N VAL A 116 -3.46 6.26 18.72
CA VAL A 116 -3.78 6.52 17.31
C VAL A 116 -2.52 6.98 16.60
N LEU A 117 -2.16 6.29 15.52
CA LEU A 117 -1.08 6.67 14.63
C LEU A 117 -1.64 7.21 13.32
N PHE A 118 -1.21 8.41 12.94
CA PHE A 118 -1.42 8.95 11.61
C PHE A 118 -0.23 8.56 10.71
N VAL A 119 -0.51 7.86 9.61
CA VAL A 119 0.46 7.50 8.58
C VAL A 119 0.20 8.37 7.35
N PRO A 120 1.09 9.32 7.04
CA PRO A 120 0.89 10.17 5.88
C PRO A 120 1.05 9.37 4.58
N ARG A 121 0.47 9.89 3.50
CA ARG A 121 0.58 9.33 2.16
C ARG A 121 2.03 9.05 1.77
N GLY A 122 2.27 7.87 1.19
CA GLY A 122 3.60 7.49 0.68
C GLY A 122 4.66 7.27 1.75
N TRP A 123 4.29 7.28 3.05
CA TRP A 123 5.20 6.86 4.10
C TRP A 123 5.29 5.35 4.14
N TRP A 124 6.51 4.86 3.96
CA TRP A 124 6.82 3.46 4.09
C TRP A 124 6.70 3.07 5.56
N HIS A 125 6.27 1.85 5.82
CA HIS A 125 6.11 1.36 7.16
C HIS A 125 6.35 -0.15 7.24
N PHE A 126 7.06 -0.54 8.29
CA PHE A 126 7.21 -1.92 8.74
C PHE A 126 6.53 -2.05 10.11
N VAL A 127 5.69 -3.07 10.27
CA VAL A 127 4.84 -3.23 11.45
C VAL A 127 5.06 -4.60 12.05
N GLN A 128 5.33 -4.64 13.35
CA GLN A 128 5.57 -5.90 14.06
C GLN A 128 4.75 -5.96 15.35
N SER A 129 4.00 -7.03 15.53
CA SER A 129 3.38 -7.39 16.80
C SER A 129 4.45 -7.76 17.82
N THR A 130 4.43 -7.12 18.97
CA THR A 130 5.41 -7.39 20.03
C THR A 130 5.28 -8.81 20.57
N GLU A 131 6.40 -9.36 21.07
CA GLU A 131 6.39 -10.66 21.71
C GLU A 131 5.68 -10.66 23.09
N LEU A 132 5.47 -9.48 23.65
CA LEU A 132 4.81 -9.28 24.95
C LEU A 132 3.30 -9.58 24.91
N SER A 133 2.69 -9.58 23.72
CA SER A 133 1.26 -9.80 23.54
C SER A 133 1.04 -11.09 22.73
N PRO A 134 0.32 -12.10 23.26
CA PRO A 134 0.03 -13.33 22.50
C PRO A 134 -0.81 -13.04 21.25
N VAL A 135 -1.67 -12.01 21.32
CA VAL A 135 -2.54 -11.52 20.26
C VAL A 135 -2.48 -10.00 20.24
N THR A 136 -2.57 -9.42 19.05
CA THR A 136 -2.67 -7.99 18.82
C THR A 136 -3.86 -7.70 17.90
N CYS A 137 -4.51 -6.56 18.11
CA CYS A 137 -5.59 -6.05 17.28
C CYS A 137 -5.35 -4.57 17.00
N SER A 138 -5.33 -4.19 15.72
CA SER A 138 -5.39 -2.79 15.30
C SER A 138 -6.49 -2.61 14.26
N VAL A 139 -6.98 -1.38 14.14
CA VAL A 139 -7.96 -1.01 13.13
C VAL A 139 -7.41 0.14 12.32
N ASN A 140 -7.39 -0.05 11.01
CA ASN A 140 -6.92 0.94 10.06
C ASN A 140 -8.12 1.60 9.40
N LEU A 141 -8.02 2.91 9.20
CA LEU A 141 -8.96 3.71 8.47
C LEU A 141 -8.21 4.53 7.43
N TRP A 142 -8.33 4.14 6.16
CA TRP A 142 -7.81 4.92 5.05
C TRP A 142 -8.81 6.02 4.71
N LEU A 143 -8.33 7.26 4.68
CA LEU A 143 -9.06 8.42 4.24
C LEU A 143 -8.62 8.75 2.83
N ASP A 144 -9.55 8.62 1.88
CA ASP A 144 -9.29 8.87 0.47
C ASP A 144 -8.96 10.35 0.22
N GLU A 145 -8.01 10.61 -0.67
CA GLU A 145 -7.67 11.94 -1.18
C GLU A 145 -7.94 11.95 -2.70
N PRO A 146 -9.21 12.04 -3.14
CA PRO A 146 -9.59 11.78 -4.54
C PRO A 146 -8.80 12.60 -5.58
N GLU A 147 -8.44 13.84 -5.24
CA GLU A 147 -7.66 14.74 -6.09
C GLU A 147 -6.30 14.15 -6.51
N ILE A 148 -5.70 13.36 -5.63
CA ILE A 148 -4.39 12.72 -5.85
C ILE A 148 -4.58 11.23 -6.19
N ASP A 149 -5.52 10.58 -5.51
CA ASP A 149 -5.74 9.14 -5.61
C ASP A 149 -6.33 8.69 -6.92
N ASN A 150 -7.21 9.49 -7.53
CA ASN A 150 -7.81 9.13 -8.80
C ASN A 150 -6.76 9.06 -9.93
N GLY A 151 -5.72 9.89 -9.86
CA GLY A 151 -4.57 9.79 -10.76
C GLY A 151 -3.88 8.42 -10.62
N CYS A 152 -3.55 8.01 -9.39
CA CYS A 152 -2.96 6.69 -9.12
C CYS A 152 -3.86 5.54 -9.61
N ARG A 153 -5.17 5.59 -9.32
CA ARG A 153 -6.16 4.58 -9.76
C ARG A 153 -6.30 4.51 -11.27
N LEU A 154 -6.22 5.66 -11.95
CA LEU A 154 -6.27 5.72 -13.40
C LEU A 154 -5.07 4.99 -14.01
N ARG A 155 -3.86 5.21 -13.46
CA ARG A 155 -2.65 4.51 -13.89
C ARG A 155 -2.75 3.00 -13.67
N GLU A 156 -3.29 2.57 -12.54
CA GLU A 156 -3.54 1.15 -12.24
C GLU A 156 -4.51 0.54 -13.25
N ALA A 157 -5.67 1.17 -13.46
CA ALA A 157 -6.70 0.66 -14.37
C ALA A 157 -6.21 0.58 -15.82
N LEU A 158 -5.42 1.55 -16.27
CA LEU A 158 -4.78 1.55 -17.59
C LEU A 158 -3.76 0.41 -17.74
N THR A 159 -2.94 0.22 -16.72
CA THR A 159 -1.95 -0.87 -16.64
C THR A 159 -2.64 -2.23 -16.73
N GLN A 160 -3.65 -2.45 -15.89
CA GLN A 160 -4.47 -3.66 -15.90
C GLN A 160 -5.11 -3.89 -17.28
N PHE A 161 -5.66 -2.84 -17.90
CA PHE A 161 -6.29 -2.95 -19.21
C PHE A 161 -5.31 -3.40 -20.31
N VAL A 162 -4.12 -2.80 -20.38
CA VAL A 162 -3.07 -3.17 -21.35
C VAL A 162 -2.56 -4.58 -21.07
N ALA A 163 -2.23 -4.89 -19.82
CA ALA A 163 -1.69 -6.17 -19.42
C ALA A 163 -2.67 -7.33 -19.68
N PHE A 164 -3.93 -7.16 -19.30
CA PHE A 164 -4.96 -8.18 -19.54
C PHE A 164 -5.20 -8.39 -21.03
N SER A 165 -5.16 -7.33 -21.85
CA SER A 165 -5.27 -7.44 -23.31
C SER A 165 -4.10 -8.21 -23.94
N LEU A 166 -2.87 -8.01 -23.43
CA LEU A 166 -1.70 -8.76 -23.85
C LEU A 166 -1.80 -10.22 -23.41
N LEU A 167 -2.12 -10.47 -22.14
CA LEU A 167 -2.26 -11.81 -21.57
C LEU A 167 -3.32 -12.64 -22.29
N SER A 168 -4.44 -12.03 -22.69
CA SER A 168 -5.49 -12.71 -23.45
C SER A 168 -5.03 -13.17 -24.84
N SER A 169 -3.94 -12.59 -25.36
CA SER A 169 -3.35 -12.93 -26.65
C SER A 169 -2.25 -13.99 -26.56
N THR A 170 -1.94 -14.51 -25.37
CA THR A 170 -0.86 -15.49 -25.15
C THR A 170 -1.38 -16.84 -24.64
N SER A 171 -0.61 -17.91 -24.87
CA SER A 171 -0.88 -19.26 -24.33
C SER A 171 -0.35 -19.46 -22.91
N LEU A 172 0.25 -18.43 -22.29
CA LEU A 172 0.84 -18.51 -20.95
C LEU A 172 -0.19 -18.90 -19.89
N ASP A 173 0.28 -19.54 -18.81
CA ASP A 173 -0.56 -19.82 -17.65
C ASP A 173 -0.81 -18.54 -16.84
N LYS A 174 -2.06 -18.08 -16.82
CA LYS A 174 -2.46 -16.85 -16.14
C LYS A 174 -2.51 -17.05 -14.63
N ASP A 175 -2.70 -18.28 -14.17
CA ASP A 175 -2.71 -18.61 -12.74
C ASP A 175 -1.28 -18.70 -12.18
N GLU A 176 -0.25 -18.81 -13.02
CA GLU A 176 1.15 -18.64 -12.59
C GLU A 176 1.52 -17.15 -12.53
N LEU A 177 1.02 -16.35 -13.46
CA LEU A 177 1.45 -14.96 -13.66
C LEU A 177 0.70 -13.93 -12.82
N LEU A 178 -0.61 -14.12 -12.64
CA LEU A 178 -1.46 -13.17 -11.94
C LEU A 178 -1.52 -13.46 -10.44
N HIS A 179 -1.50 -12.43 -9.62
CA HIS A 179 -1.85 -12.54 -8.21
C HIS A 179 -3.34 -12.91 -8.06
N SER A 180 -3.73 -13.51 -6.92
CA SER A 180 -5.12 -13.95 -6.70
C SER A 180 -6.15 -12.84 -6.85
N ALA A 181 -5.84 -11.63 -6.37
CA ALA A 181 -6.67 -10.44 -6.54
C ALA A 181 -6.87 -10.04 -8.01
N GLU A 182 -5.83 -10.18 -8.83
CA GLU A 182 -5.86 -9.83 -10.25
C GLU A 182 -6.67 -10.87 -11.06
N ARG A 183 -6.61 -12.15 -10.66
CA ARG A 183 -7.36 -13.24 -11.31
C ARG A 183 -8.86 -13.04 -11.22
N GLU A 184 -9.36 -12.58 -10.07
CA GLU A 184 -10.78 -12.33 -9.88
C GLU A 184 -11.31 -11.29 -10.88
N LEU A 185 -10.57 -10.20 -11.06
CA LEU A 185 -10.90 -9.18 -12.05
C LEU A 185 -10.72 -9.71 -13.48
N TYR A 186 -9.61 -10.39 -13.78
CA TYR A 186 -9.28 -10.88 -15.12
C TYR A 186 -10.32 -11.87 -15.65
N TYR A 187 -10.73 -12.85 -14.84
CA TYR A 187 -11.71 -13.86 -15.23
C TYR A 187 -13.16 -13.39 -15.10
N SER A 188 -13.41 -12.16 -14.67
CA SER A 188 -14.75 -11.59 -14.70
C SER A 188 -15.26 -11.48 -16.14
N SER A 189 -16.53 -11.81 -16.38
CA SER A 189 -17.12 -11.87 -17.72
C SER A 189 -17.08 -10.55 -18.51
N ASN A 190 -16.79 -9.44 -17.83
CA ASN A 190 -16.82 -8.08 -18.35
C ASN A 190 -15.54 -7.29 -18.00
N CYS A 191 -14.40 -7.95 -17.75
CA CYS A 191 -13.19 -7.27 -17.26
C CYS A 191 -12.77 -6.07 -18.11
N GLY A 192 -12.74 -6.22 -19.43
CA GLY A 192 -12.36 -5.14 -20.35
C GLY A 192 -13.34 -3.96 -20.37
N SER A 193 -14.66 -4.23 -20.33
CA SER A 193 -15.66 -3.16 -20.30
C SER A 193 -15.74 -2.48 -18.93
N GLN A 194 -15.51 -3.22 -17.84
CA GLN A 194 -15.42 -2.69 -16.48
C GLN A 194 -14.20 -1.78 -16.31
N LEU A 195 -13.03 -2.21 -16.76
CA LEU A 195 -11.81 -1.40 -16.73
C LEU A 195 -11.96 -0.14 -17.59
N LEU A 196 -12.50 -0.25 -18.80
CA LEU A 196 -12.73 0.90 -19.66
C LEU A 196 -13.73 1.91 -19.07
N LYS A 197 -14.76 1.42 -18.37
CA LYS A 197 -15.69 2.27 -17.64
C LYS A 197 -14.95 2.99 -16.50
N ASN A 198 -14.21 2.26 -15.67
CA ASN A 198 -13.44 2.84 -14.56
C ASN A 198 -12.46 3.91 -15.05
N ILE A 199 -11.73 3.64 -16.14
CA ILE A 199 -10.80 4.59 -16.77
C ILE A 199 -11.53 5.89 -17.16
N LYS A 200 -12.71 5.78 -17.79
CA LYS A 200 -13.50 6.95 -18.19
C LYS A 200 -14.00 7.74 -16.99
N ASP A 201 -14.52 7.04 -15.98
CA ASP A 201 -15.06 7.67 -14.77
C ASP A 201 -13.96 8.42 -14.00
N LEU A 202 -12.76 7.81 -13.87
CA LEU A 202 -11.58 8.41 -13.25
C LEU A 202 -11.01 9.60 -14.04
N ALA A 203 -10.99 9.51 -15.38
CA ALA A 203 -10.53 10.60 -16.23
C ALA A 203 -11.45 11.85 -16.13
N ILE A 204 -12.77 11.64 -16.06
CA ILE A 204 -13.74 12.73 -15.90
C ILE A 204 -13.63 13.38 -14.51
N THR A 205 -13.51 12.58 -13.46
CA THR A 205 -13.41 13.09 -12.07
C THR A 205 -12.13 13.84 -11.80
N THR A 206 -11.03 13.52 -12.49
CA THR A 206 -9.77 14.28 -12.42
C THR A 206 -9.90 15.69 -13.03
N GLN A 207 -10.88 15.92 -13.93
CA GLN A 207 -11.12 17.21 -14.59
C GLN A 207 -12.11 18.12 -13.84
N SER A 208 -12.98 17.55 -13.00
CA SER A 208 -14.01 18.32 -12.31
C SER A 208 -13.42 18.95 -11.04
N GLU A 209 -12.68 20.05 -11.22
CA GLU A 209 -12.22 20.89 -10.13
C GLU A 209 -13.38 21.39 -9.25
N THR A 210 -13.06 21.59 -7.96
CA THR A 210 -13.83 22.22 -6.88
C THR A 210 -14.91 21.38 -6.19
N VAL A 211 -14.57 20.86 -5.01
CA VAL A 211 -15.46 20.91 -3.84
C VAL A 211 -14.64 21.30 -2.62
N SER A 212 -14.94 22.47 -2.05
CA SER A 212 -14.39 22.92 -0.78
C SER A 212 -14.76 21.93 0.32
N ILE A 213 -13.78 21.34 0.99
CA ILE A 213 -14.02 20.60 2.22
C ILE A 213 -13.33 21.38 3.32
N PHE A 214 -14.11 22.16 4.05
CA PHE A 214 -14.12 22.27 5.52
C PHE A 214 -15.27 23.24 5.86
N GLU A 215 -16.53 22.78 5.74
CA GLU A 215 -17.58 23.41 6.53
C GLU A 215 -17.33 23.04 7.99
N GLU A 216 -16.74 23.98 8.72
CA GLU A 216 -16.42 23.89 10.14
C GLU A 216 -17.73 23.89 10.97
N LYS A 217 -18.48 22.79 10.93
CA LYS A 217 -19.52 22.54 11.91
C LYS A 217 -18.81 22.23 13.23
N LYS A 218 -18.81 23.21 14.13
CA LYS A 218 -18.41 23.08 15.55
C LYS A 218 -19.17 21.96 16.25
N ARG A 219 -18.78 20.72 16.00
CA ARG A 219 -19.02 19.57 16.88
C ARG A 219 -17.89 19.57 17.90
N LYS A 220 -18.15 19.03 19.10
CA LYS A 220 -17.09 18.71 20.06
C LYS A 220 -16.19 17.65 19.40
N LEU A 221 -15.25 18.09 18.58
CA LEU A 221 -14.12 17.28 18.17
C LEU A 221 -13.32 17.01 19.44
N TYR A 222 -12.97 15.75 19.67
CA TYR A 222 -11.84 15.49 20.54
C TYR A 222 -10.64 16.15 19.87
N ASP A 223 -9.90 16.97 20.63
CA ASP A 223 -8.63 17.54 20.19
C ASP A 223 -7.52 16.63 20.74
N PRO A 224 -7.17 15.53 20.03
CA PRO A 224 -6.15 14.62 20.52
C PRO A 224 -4.81 15.36 20.57
N LEU A 225 -4.05 15.14 21.64
CA LEU A 225 -2.69 15.66 21.76
C LEU A 225 -1.79 14.91 20.77
N TRP A 226 -1.56 15.53 19.61
CA TRP A 226 -0.61 15.01 18.62
C TRP A 226 0.82 15.17 19.11
N SER A 227 1.57 14.07 19.10
CA SER A 227 3.01 14.07 19.39
C SER A 227 3.77 13.65 18.14
N PRO A 228 4.69 14.47 17.61
CA PRO A 228 5.49 14.07 16.46
C PRO A 228 6.40 12.90 16.83
N LEU A 229 6.58 11.98 15.91
CA LEU A 229 7.52 10.88 16.10
C LEU A 229 8.96 11.38 16.03
N VAL A 230 9.84 10.72 16.78
CA VAL A 230 11.26 11.05 16.80
C VAL A 230 11.99 10.21 15.77
N LYS A 231 12.81 10.87 14.96
CA LYS A 231 13.72 10.22 14.01
C LYS A 231 14.76 9.39 14.77
N CYS A 232 15.03 8.20 14.27
CA CYS A 232 16.05 7.29 14.78
C CYS A 232 16.94 6.79 13.63
N LYS A 233 17.98 6.03 13.97
CA LYS A 233 18.85 5.40 12.97
C LYS A 233 18.33 4.03 12.58
N PHE A 234 18.66 3.60 11.35
CA PHE A 234 18.29 2.27 10.86
C PHE A 234 18.77 1.16 11.81
N GLU A 235 20.02 1.26 12.28
CA GLU A 235 20.66 0.26 13.17
C GLU A 235 20.06 0.24 14.57
N GLU A 236 19.32 1.28 14.97
CA GLU A 236 18.58 1.31 16.24
C GLU A 236 17.25 0.57 16.13
N CYS A 237 16.68 0.45 14.92
CA CYS A 237 15.40 -0.22 14.70
C CYS A 237 15.55 -1.69 14.27
N PHE A 238 16.64 -2.06 13.60
CA PHE A 238 16.87 -3.40 13.07
C PHE A 238 18.25 -3.95 13.42
N SER A 239 18.29 -5.20 13.87
CA SER A 239 19.54 -5.93 14.09
C SER A 239 20.24 -6.19 12.77
N VAL A 240 21.43 -5.63 12.60
CA VAL A 240 22.25 -5.80 11.40
C VAL A 240 23.16 -7.01 11.58
N PHE A 241 23.05 -7.99 10.69
CA PHE A 241 23.99 -9.11 10.61
C PHE A 241 24.87 -9.00 9.37
N SER A 242 26.19 -8.91 9.56
CA SER A 242 27.17 -9.01 8.49
C SER A 242 27.40 -10.48 8.11
N HIS A 243 26.42 -11.13 7.50
CA HIS A 243 26.63 -12.47 6.94
C HIS A 243 27.07 -12.39 5.48
N THR A 244 28.25 -12.92 5.19
CA THR A 244 28.74 -13.17 3.83
C THR A 244 28.00 -14.34 3.23
N GLN A 245 27.02 -14.08 2.36
CA GLN A 245 26.57 -15.08 1.38
C GLN A 245 26.86 -14.54 -0.02
N LYS A 246 27.71 -15.27 -0.75
CA LYS A 246 27.92 -15.06 -2.18
C LYS A 246 26.71 -15.65 -2.92
N GLU A 247 25.86 -14.80 -3.47
CA GLU A 247 24.86 -15.25 -4.46
C GLU A 247 25.59 -15.63 -5.75
N HIS A 248 25.40 -16.88 -6.20
CA HIS A 248 25.80 -17.30 -7.54
C HIS A 248 24.87 -16.66 -8.56
N LYS A 249 25.38 -15.72 -9.35
CA LYS A 249 24.69 -15.27 -10.57
C LYS A 249 24.73 -16.40 -11.59
N THR A 250 23.59 -17.03 -11.86
CA THR A 250 23.42 -17.86 -13.04
C THR A 250 23.29 -16.96 -14.27
N SER A 251 24.13 -17.24 -15.25
CA SER A 251 24.12 -16.59 -16.56
C SER A 251 23.14 -17.36 -17.43
N ASP A 252 21.86 -17.01 -17.37
CA ASP A 252 20.89 -17.52 -18.34
C ASP A 252 20.93 -16.69 -19.61
N THR A 253 21.10 -17.36 -20.74
CA THR A 253 20.91 -16.77 -22.07
C THR A 253 19.48 -16.30 -22.19
N LYS A 254 19.26 -14.98 -22.23
CA LYS A 254 17.94 -14.37 -22.39
C LYS A 254 17.44 -14.57 -23.82
N THR A 255 16.48 -15.46 -24.00
CA THR A 255 15.65 -15.54 -25.21
C THR A 255 14.46 -14.58 -25.07
N LEU A 256 14.09 -13.89 -26.16
CA LEU A 256 12.87 -13.08 -26.20
C LEU A 256 11.69 -14.04 -26.42
N ASP A 257 11.00 -14.39 -25.33
CA ASP A 257 9.77 -15.18 -25.33
C ASP A 257 8.56 -14.33 -24.88
N ASP A 258 7.35 -14.89 -24.97
CA ASP A 258 6.10 -14.21 -24.61
C ASP A 258 6.14 -13.67 -23.16
N LYS A 259 6.79 -14.41 -22.24
CA LYS A 259 6.95 -14.03 -20.82
C LYS A 259 7.88 -12.83 -20.69
N ALA A 260 8.98 -12.78 -21.44
CA ALA A 260 9.89 -11.64 -21.48
C ALA A 260 9.23 -10.38 -22.05
N ILE A 261 8.38 -10.53 -23.08
CA ILE A 261 7.63 -9.41 -23.67
C ILE A 261 6.63 -8.86 -22.63
N ILE A 262 5.79 -9.72 -22.04
CA ILE A 262 4.81 -9.28 -21.04
C ILE A 262 5.51 -8.61 -19.85
N ASN A 263 6.56 -9.22 -19.29
CA ASN A 263 7.31 -8.65 -18.17
C ASN A 263 7.94 -7.30 -18.48
N ALA A 264 8.22 -6.98 -19.74
CA ALA A 264 8.73 -5.66 -20.13
C ALA A 264 7.62 -4.60 -20.07
N PHE A 265 6.39 -4.92 -20.47
CA PHE A 265 5.24 -4.00 -20.37
C PHE A 265 4.76 -3.79 -18.93
N LEU A 266 5.03 -4.75 -18.04
CA LEU A 266 4.71 -4.67 -16.60
C LEU A 266 5.78 -3.95 -15.76
N LYS A 267 6.76 -3.30 -16.39
CA LYS A 267 7.75 -2.51 -15.67
C LYS A 267 7.17 -1.15 -15.29
N ALA A 268 7.43 -0.73 -14.04
CA ALA A 268 6.91 0.52 -13.48
C ALA A 268 7.21 1.75 -14.34
N ASP A 269 8.40 1.83 -14.94
CA ASP A 269 8.78 2.94 -15.82
C ASP A 269 8.00 2.97 -17.15
N VAL A 270 7.66 1.80 -17.70
CA VAL A 270 6.81 1.67 -18.89
C VAL A 270 5.37 2.05 -18.57
N MET A 271 4.85 1.57 -17.43
CA MET A 271 3.51 1.89 -16.94
C MET A 271 3.36 3.40 -16.68
N ASP A 272 4.36 4.01 -16.01
CA ASP A 272 4.44 5.46 -15.80
C ASP A 272 4.53 6.25 -17.11
N LEU A 273 5.22 5.70 -18.13
CA LEU A 273 5.32 6.37 -19.42
C LEU A 273 3.95 6.41 -20.13
N ILE A 274 3.22 5.29 -20.13
CA ILE A 274 1.89 5.18 -20.74
C ILE A 274 0.90 6.11 -20.00
N ALA A 275 0.89 6.03 -18.68
CA ALA A 275 0.10 6.90 -17.81
C ALA A 275 0.30 8.38 -18.14
N ARG A 276 1.55 8.86 -18.11
CA ARG A 276 1.88 10.26 -18.39
C ARG A 276 1.47 10.72 -19.79
N HIS A 277 1.53 9.83 -20.79
CA HIS A 277 1.07 10.17 -22.14
C HIS A 277 -0.45 10.34 -22.20
N LEU A 278 -1.19 9.50 -21.47
CA LEU A 278 -2.64 9.60 -21.40
C LEU A 278 -3.07 10.83 -20.61
N GLU A 279 -2.47 11.09 -19.44
CA GLU A 279 -2.69 12.31 -18.67
C GLU A 279 -2.51 13.56 -19.55
N ARG A 280 -1.45 13.66 -20.34
CA ARG A 280 -1.23 14.80 -21.28
C ARG A 280 -2.27 14.95 -22.39
N GLN A 281 -3.05 13.91 -22.69
CA GLN A 281 -4.10 14.00 -23.70
C GLN A 281 -5.45 14.39 -23.11
N PHE A 282 -5.61 14.29 -21.78
CA PHE A 282 -6.87 14.51 -21.09
C PHE A 282 -6.81 15.59 -19.99
N CYS A 283 -5.62 16.10 -19.65
CA CYS A 283 -5.39 17.22 -18.74
C CYS A 283 -4.79 18.42 -19.47
#